data_AF-A0A972RGJ6-F1
#
_entry.id   AF-A0A972RGJ6-F1
#
_cell.length_a   1.000
_cell.length_b   1.000
_cell.length_c   1.000
_cell.angle_alpha   90.00
_cell.angle_beta   90.00
_cell.angle_gamma   90.00
#
_symmetry.space_group_name_H-M   'P 1'
#
loop_
_entity.id
_entity.type
_entity.pdbx_description
1 polymer ?
#
loop_
_entity_poly.entity_id
_entity_poly.type
_entity_poly.pdbx_seq_one_letter_code
_entity_poly.pdbx_strand_id
1 'polypeptide(L)'
;MKKITLLAVMLLAVVFSAVPAKAHIVGIGWSFNGDGSLSFDALQWHGAQNPTVPGVPISSNGALIFDGVSYNFTTVTNNTGSMSGLDGALTNPTYSTFDAGTGVLTATRPNVNDWLTVTIPSSAVSPGAHTLTALGCGSGWCLTHWTLSGGIQTIGIVVPPTGAPVPEPGTIVLMGSGLVGLAFWGRKKSIAAKS
;
A
#
# COMPACT_ATOMS: atom_id res chain seq x y z
N MET A 1 -19.83 -45.35 30.47
CA MET A 1 -19.28 -45.51 29.11
C MET A 1 -19.83 -44.49 28.10
N LYS A 2 -21.14 -44.25 27.99
CA LYS A 2 -21.73 -43.30 27.02
C LYS A 2 -21.20 -41.85 27.06
N LYS A 3 -20.82 -41.34 28.24
CA LYS A 3 -20.31 -39.96 28.41
C LYS A 3 -18.88 -39.74 27.88
N ILE A 4 -18.04 -40.77 27.97
CA ILE A 4 -16.64 -40.70 27.50
C ILE A 4 -16.59 -40.75 25.97
N THR A 5 -17.44 -41.58 25.35
CA THR A 5 -17.58 -41.64 23.89
C THR A 5 -18.11 -40.32 23.31
N LEU A 6 -19.06 -39.66 23.98
CA LEU A 6 -19.59 -38.37 23.54
C LEU A 6 -18.52 -37.26 23.60
N LEU A 7 -17.72 -37.24 24.67
CA LEU A 7 -16.63 -36.27 24.83
C LEU A 7 -15.53 -36.46 23.77
N ALA A 8 -15.18 -37.72 23.47
CA ALA A 8 -14.21 -38.04 22.42
C ALA A 8 -14.71 -37.65 21.02
N VAL A 9 -15.99 -37.86 20.72
CA VAL A 9 -16.60 -37.45 19.44
C VAL A 9 -16.70 -35.92 19.32
N MET A 10 -17.01 -35.21 20.41
CA MET A 10 -17.02 -33.74 20.40
C MET A 10 -15.61 -33.15 20.26
N LEU A 11 -14.60 -33.72 20.93
CA LEU A 11 -13.22 -33.28 20.78
C LEU A 11 -12.71 -33.52 19.34
N LEU A 12 -13.07 -34.66 18.74
CA LEU A 12 -12.73 -34.98 17.36
C LEU A 12 -13.45 -34.04 16.36
N ALA A 13 -14.71 -33.67 16.62
CA ALA A 13 -15.45 -32.70 15.81
C ALA A 13 -14.89 -31.27 15.91
N VAL A 14 -14.32 -30.89 17.06
CA VAL A 14 -13.60 -29.60 17.21
C VAL A 14 -12.29 -29.60 16.43
N VAL A 15 -11.57 -30.74 16.39
CA VAL A 15 -10.33 -30.88 15.60
C VAL A 15 -10.60 -30.86 14.10
N PHE A 16 -11.73 -31.39 13.63
CA PHE A 16 -12.10 -31.37 12.20
C PHE A 16 -12.83 -30.11 11.73
N SER A 17 -13.39 -29.30 12.63
CA SER A 17 -14.09 -28.05 12.27
C SER A 17 -13.17 -26.82 12.19
N ALA A 18 -11.93 -26.93 12.67
CA ALA A 18 -10.90 -25.92 12.48
C ALA A 18 -10.31 -26.00 11.06
N VAL A 19 -11.15 -25.79 10.04
CA VAL A 19 -10.65 -25.56 8.69
C VAL A 19 -9.96 -24.21 8.72
N PRO A 20 -8.67 -24.12 8.42
CA PRO A 20 -8.03 -22.83 8.38
C PRO A 20 -8.69 -21.95 7.34
N ALA A 21 -9.06 -20.75 7.76
CA ALA A 21 -9.59 -19.77 6.85
C ALA A 21 -8.45 -19.36 5.90
N LYS A 22 -8.69 -19.50 4.59
CA LYS A 22 -7.67 -19.30 3.55
C LYS A 22 -7.27 -17.82 3.52
N ALA A 23 -6.04 -17.48 3.89
CA ALA A 23 -5.52 -16.11 3.76
C ALA A 23 -5.30 -15.75 2.29
N HIS A 24 -5.77 -14.57 1.88
CA HIS A 24 -5.71 -14.06 0.51
C HIS A 24 -5.86 -12.53 0.53
N ILE A 25 -5.39 -11.88 -0.52
CA ILE A 25 -5.45 -10.43 -0.72
C ILE A 25 -6.86 -10.06 -1.18
N VAL A 26 -7.53 -9.20 -0.41
CA VAL A 26 -8.92 -8.75 -0.64
C VAL A 26 -9.03 -7.26 -0.96
N GLY A 27 -7.89 -6.58 -1.03
CA GLY A 27 -7.75 -5.22 -1.52
C GLY A 27 -6.28 -4.96 -1.80
N ILE A 28 -5.98 -4.11 -2.77
CA ILE A 28 -4.62 -3.69 -3.06
C ILE A 28 -4.62 -2.20 -3.40
N GLY A 29 -3.95 -1.40 -2.58
CA GLY A 29 -3.68 0.01 -2.82
C GLY A 29 -2.32 0.20 -3.46
N TRP A 30 -2.14 1.33 -4.15
CA TRP A 30 -0.84 1.76 -4.65
C TRP A 30 -0.61 3.26 -4.45
N SER A 31 0.66 3.64 -4.36
CA SER A 31 1.11 5.03 -4.28
C SER A 31 2.40 5.26 -5.08
N PHE A 32 2.45 6.39 -5.79
CA PHE A 32 3.63 6.86 -6.51
C PHE A 32 4.48 7.68 -5.55
N ASN A 33 5.60 7.10 -5.12
CA ASN A 33 6.54 7.79 -4.26
C ASN A 33 7.30 8.79 -5.15
N GLY A 34 7.36 10.07 -4.75
CA GLY A 34 7.92 11.15 -5.57
C GLY A 34 9.40 11.00 -6.01
N ASP A 35 10.06 9.91 -5.60
CA ASP A 35 11.38 9.47 -6.05
C ASP A 35 11.34 8.53 -7.27
N GLY A 36 10.15 8.30 -7.85
CA GLY A 36 9.91 7.43 -8.99
C GLY A 36 9.70 5.97 -8.62
N SER A 37 9.69 5.61 -7.34
CA SER A 37 9.32 4.26 -6.90
C SER A 37 7.80 4.11 -6.75
N LEU A 38 7.32 2.87 -6.71
CA LEU A 38 5.89 2.54 -6.60
C LEU A 38 5.69 1.60 -5.41
N SER A 39 4.85 2.01 -4.46
CA SER A 39 4.49 1.17 -3.31
C SER A 39 3.13 0.54 -3.50
N PHE A 40 2.96 -0.67 -2.98
CA PHE A 40 1.70 -1.39 -2.92
C PHE A 40 1.39 -1.84 -1.51
N ASP A 41 0.15 -1.62 -1.09
CA ASP A 41 -0.39 -2.06 0.19
C ASP A 41 -1.50 -3.08 -0.04
N ALA A 42 -1.19 -4.35 0.18
CA ALA A 42 -2.12 -5.45 0.01
C ALA A 42 -2.85 -5.72 1.33
N LEU A 43 -4.16 -5.49 1.32
CA LEU A 43 -5.06 -5.84 2.39
C LEU A 43 -5.27 -7.35 2.39
N GLN A 44 -4.89 -7.99 3.49
CA GLN A 44 -5.10 -9.40 3.74
C GLN A 44 -6.18 -9.60 4.80
N TRP A 45 -7.13 -10.47 4.47
CA TRP A 45 -8.12 -10.92 5.43
C TRP A 45 -7.53 -12.00 6.35
N HIS A 46 -7.86 -11.93 7.64
CA HIS A 46 -7.37 -12.70 8.81
C HIS A 46 -6.29 -11.99 9.62
N GLY A 47 -6.73 -11.10 10.52
CA GLY A 47 -5.86 -10.30 11.36
C GLY A 47 -5.02 -11.12 12.32
N ALA A 48 -3.77 -10.69 12.53
CA ALA A 48 -2.74 -11.35 13.33
C ALA A 48 -2.48 -12.82 12.95
N GLN A 49 -2.90 -13.25 11.74
CA GLN A 49 -2.57 -14.57 11.21
C GLN A 49 -1.38 -14.53 10.27
N ASN A 50 -0.91 -13.34 9.86
CA ASN A 50 0.38 -13.25 9.22
C ASN A 50 1.47 -13.58 10.24
N PRO A 51 2.27 -14.63 9.99
CA PRO A 51 3.34 -14.97 10.89
C PRO A 51 4.39 -13.87 10.81
N THR A 52 4.31 -12.91 11.72
CA THR A 52 5.53 -12.54 12.44
C THR A 52 5.86 -13.69 13.39
N VAL A 53 6.04 -14.91 12.84
CA VAL A 53 6.65 -16.00 13.59
C VAL A 53 8.06 -15.49 13.88
N PRO A 54 8.46 -15.37 15.16
CA PRO A 54 9.80 -14.92 15.50
C PRO A 54 10.83 -15.76 14.73
N GLY A 55 11.62 -15.10 13.87
CA GLY A 55 12.64 -15.76 13.05
C GLY A 55 12.25 -16.14 11.62
N VAL A 56 11.00 -15.94 11.18
CA VAL A 56 10.59 -16.11 9.78
C VAL A 56 10.58 -14.74 9.08
N PRO A 57 11.43 -14.49 8.07
CA PRO A 57 11.45 -13.22 7.36
C PRO A 57 10.13 -12.95 6.64
N ILE A 58 9.65 -11.69 6.68
CA ILE A 58 8.44 -11.24 5.96
C ILE A 58 8.54 -11.54 4.45
N SER A 59 9.75 -11.58 3.88
CA SER A 59 9.99 -11.95 2.49
C SER A 59 9.57 -13.37 2.11
N SER A 60 9.32 -14.24 3.09
CA SER A 60 8.75 -15.58 2.87
C SER A 60 7.21 -15.60 2.86
N ASN A 61 6.56 -14.47 3.19
CA ASN A 61 5.10 -14.31 3.17
C ASN A 61 4.54 -14.05 1.77
N GLY A 62 5.38 -14.18 0.74
CA GLY A 62 4.99 -14.10 -0.65
C GLY A 62 5.47 -12.85 -1.36
N ALA A 63 5.07 -12.74 -2.62
CA ALA A 63 5.50 -11.72 -3.54
C ALA A 63 4.37 -11.27 -4.44
N LEU A 64 4.59 -10.10 -5.03
CA LEU A 64 3.80 -9.56 -6.11
C LEU A 64 4.65 -9.54 -7.38
N ILE A 65 4.03 -9.80 -8.53
CA ILE A 65 4.71 -9.79 -9.82
C ILE A 65 4.46 -8.44 -10.49
N PHE A 66 5.52 -7.69 -10.74
CA PHE A 66 5.50 -6.42 -11.48
C PHE A 66 6.27 -6.63 -12.79
N ASP A 67 5.59 -6.50 -13.93
CA ASP A 67 6.15 -6.76 -15.27
C ASP A 67 6.93 -8.08 -15.40
N GLY A 68 6.38 -9.14 -14.80
CA GLY A 68 6.99 -10.47 -14.80
C GLY A 68 8.11 -10.67 -13.78
N VAL A 69 8.52 -9.63 -13.04
CA VAL A 69 9.54 -9.71 -11.99
C VAL A 69 8.88 -9.83 -10.62
N SER A 70 9.38 -10.75 -9.79
CA SER A 70 8.83 -11.01 -8.45
C SER A 70 9.46 -10.09 -7.40
N TYR A 71 8.62 -9.40 -6.64
CA TYR A 71 9.01 -8.54 -5.53
C TYR A 71 8.34 -9.02 -4.25
N ASN A 72 9.16 -9.46 -3.29
CA ASN A 72 8.68 -9.96 -2.00
C ASN A 72 8.07 -8.83 -1.17
N PHE A 73 7.04 -9.14 -0.39
CA PHE A 73 6.56 -8.23 0.64
C PHE A 73 7.65 -8.00 1.70
N THR A 74 7.78 -6.75 2.15
CA THR A 74 8.87 -6.31 3.02
C THR A 74 8.40 -5.93 4.41
N THR A 75 7.14 -5.48 4.55
CA THR A 75 6.58 -5.08 5.85
C THR A 75 5.17 -5.63 6.06
N VAL A 76 4.79 -5.77 7.33
CA VAL A 76 3.43 -6.15 7.75
C VAL A 76 2.93 -5.18 8.80
N THR A 77 1.72 -4.67 8.63
CA THR A 77 1.00 -3.90 9.65
C THR A 77 -0.25 -4.67 10.06
N ASN A 78 -0.25 -5.20 11.29
CA ASN A 78 -1.33 -6.05 11.78
C ASN A 78 -2.50 -5.23 12.36
N ASN A 79 -3.70 -5.80 12.27
CA ASN A 79 -4.93 -5.29 12.89
C ASN A 79 -5.18 -3.79 12.62
N THR A 80 -4.90 -3.36 11.40
CA THR A 80 -5.07 -1.97 10.98
C THR A 80 -6.28 -1.85 10.07
N GLY A 81 -7.17 -0.90 10.39
CA GLY A 81 -8.47 -0.79 9.72
C GLY A 81 -8.42 -0.16 8.32
N SER A 82 -7.40 0.64 8.04
CA SER A 82 -7.27 1.36 6.77
C SER A 82 -5.82 1.74 6.47
N MET A 83 -5.56 1.95 5.18
CA MET A 83 -4.34 2.59 4.67
C MET A 83 -4.73 3.86 3.93
N SER A 84 -3.93 4.91 4.10
CA SER A 84 -4.16 6.25 3.52
C SER A 84 -2.99 6.69 2.66
N GLY A 85 -3.17 7.73 1.85
CA GLY A 85 -2.13 8.25 0.97
C GLY A 85 -1.94 7.40 -0.28
N LEU A 86 -3.00 6.71 -0.69
CA LEU A 86 -3.02 5.88 -1.89
C LEU A 86 -3.53 6.70 -3.08
N ASP A 87 -2.85 6.57 -4.22
CA ASP A 87 -3.27 7.17 -5.49
C ASP A 87 -4.36 6.36 -6.19
N GLY A 88 -4.49 5.08 -5.82
CA GLY A 88 -5.55 4.22 -6.29
C GLY A 88 -5.60 2.90 -5.52
N ALA A 89 -6.69 2.15 -5.74
CA ALA A 89 -6.82 0.82 -5.19
C ALA A 89 -7.79 -0.04 -6.02
N LEU A 90 -7.63 -1.35 -5.91
CA LEU A 90 -8.67 -2.32 -6.21
C LEU A 90 -9.18 -2.96 -4.94
N THR A 91 -10.47 -3.25 -4.91
CA THR A 91 -11.16 -3.78 -3.75
C THR A 91 -11.94 -5.04 -4.08
N ASN A 92 -12.24 -5.80 -3.04
CA ASN A 92 -13.41 -6.64 -3.02
C ASN A 92 -14.43 -6.01 -2.07
N PRO A 93 -15.62 -5.60 -2.55
CA PRO A 93 -16.59 -4.85 -1.75
C PRO A 93 -17.14 -5.63 -0.54
N THR A 94 -16.99 -6.95 -0.51
CA THR A 94 -17.29 -7.75 0.68
C THR A 94 -16.33 -7.44 1.84
N TYR A 95 -15.09 -7.04 1.53
CA TYR A 95 -13.99 -6.92 2.48
C TYR A 95 -13.40 -5.52 2.60
N SER A 96 -13.54 -4.66 1.59
CA SER A 96 -12.95 -3.33 1.58
C SER A 96 -13.68 -2.32 0.71
N THR A 97 -13.48 -1.04 1.03
CA THR A 97 -13.97 0.12 0.28
C THR A 97 -12.83 1.10 0.07
N PHE A 98 -12.74 1.70 -1.12
CA PHE A 98 -11.76 2.74 -1.43
C PHE A 98 -12.47 4.07 -1.66
N ASP A 99 -12.02 5.11 -0.98
CA ASP A 99 -12.41 6.49 -1.24
C ASP A 99 -11.30 7.18 -2.03
N ALA A 100 -11.54 7.39 -3.32
CA ALA A 100 -10.59 8.05 -4.21
C ALA A 100 -10.42 9.56 -3.91
N GLY A 101 -11.39 10.19 -3.23
CA GLY A 101 -11.30 11.60 -2.85
C GLY A 101 -10.34 11.84 -1.69
N THR A 102 -10.20 10.86 -0.81
CA THR A 102 -9.28 10.92 0.35
C THR A 102 -8.05 10.02 0.21
N GLY A 103 -8.02 9.12 -0.78
CA GLY A 103 -6.95 8.16 -0.99
C GLY A 103 -6.88 7.12 0.13
N VAL A 104 -8.04 6.71 0.66
CA VAL A 104 -8.13 5.80 1.82
C VAL A 104 -8.79 4.48 1.41
N LEU A 105 -8.04 3.38 1.57
CA LEU A 105 -8.56 2.03 1.47
C LEU A 105 -8.90 1.51 2.87
N THR A 106 -10.18 1.24 3.12
CA THR A 106 -10.71 0.83 4.42
C THR A 106 -11.21 -0.60 4.35
N ALA A 107 -10.83 -1.41 5.34
CA ALA A 107 -11.34 -2.77 5.48
C ALA A 107 -12.70 -2.77 6.21
N THR A 108 -13.63 -3.63 5.80
CA THR A 108 -14.98 -3.71 6.38
C THR A 108 -15.00 -4.24 7.82
N ARG A 109 -13.90 -4.87 8.28
CA ARG A 109 -13.74 -5.37 9.66
C ARG A 109 -12.40 -4.94 10.27
N PRO A 110 -12.26 -3.71 10.77
CA PRO A 110 -10.95 -3.09 10.99
C PRO A 110 -9.98 -3.85 11.92
N ASN A 111 -10.47 -4.63 12.86
CA ASN A 111 -9.65 -5.31 13.88
C ASN A 111 -9.20 -6.73 13.50
N VAL A 112 -9.43 -7.15 12.25
CA VAL A 112 -9.08 -8.50 11.76
C VAL A 112 -8.41 -8.45 10.39
N ASN A 113 -7.66 -7.38 10.11
CA ASN A 113 -7.01 -7.19 8.82
C ASN A 113 -5.54 -6.84 8.98
N ASP A 114 -4.71 -7.51 8.19
CA ASP A 114 -3.29 -7.28 8.10
C ASP A 114 -2.97 -6.63 6.75
N TRP A 115 -1.92 -5.81 6.71
CA TRP A 115 -1.47 -5.12 5.50
C TRP A 115 -0.06 -5.55 5.17
N LEU A 116 0.14 -6.04 3.96
CA LEU A 116 1.44 -6.41 3.41
C LEU A 116 1.90 -5.32 2.45
N THR A 117 3.09 -4.74 2.69
CA THR A 117 3.63 -3.70 1.78
C THR A 117 4.80 -4.24 0.98
N VAL A 118 4.86 -3.84 -0.29
CA VAL A 118 5.99 -4.05 -1.18
C VAL A 118 6.28 -2.74 -1.92
N THR A 119 7.56 -2.42 -2.10
CA THR A 119 8.00 -1.27 -2.90
C THR A 119 8.79 -1.74 -4.10
N ILE A 120 8.34 -1.33 -5.28
CA ILE A 120 9.05 -1.52 -6.54
C ILE A 120 10.05 -0.36 -6.67
N PRO A 121 11.36 -0.63 -6.77
CA PRO A 121 12.37 0.42 -6.81
C PRO A 121 12.23 1.26 -8.08
N SER A 122 12.60 2.54 -8.00
CA SER A 122 12.54 3.48 -9.14
C SER A 122 13.37 3.01 -10.35
N SER A 123 14.39 2.18 -10.14
CA SER A 123 15.16 1.56 -11.22
C SER A 123 14.36 0.55 -12.07
N ALA A 124 13.23 0.08 -11.56
CA ALA A 124 12.34 -0.85 -12.26
C ALA A 124 11.03 -0.20 -12.71
N VAL A 125 10.78 1.06 -12.34
CA VAL A 125 9.54 1.79 -12.65
C VAL A 125 9.86 2.88 -13.68
N SER A 126 9.28 2.75 -14.87
CA SER A 126 9.31 3.80 -15.90
C SER A 126 7.95 4.50 -15.99
N PRO A 127 7.85 5.71 -16.56
CA PRO A 127 6.55 6.24 -16.97
C PRO A 127 5.90 5.33 -18.02
N GLY A 128 4.59 5.09 -17.91
CA GLY A 128 3.84 4.30 -18.87
C GLY A 128 3.00 3.18 -18.26
N ALA A 129 2.56 2.25 -19.11
CA ALA A 129 1.70 1.15 -18.69
C ALA A 129 2.54 -0.01 -18.14
N HIS A 130 2.13 -0.51 -16.98
CA HIS A 130 2.73 -1.62 -16.26
C HIS A 130 1.68 -2.65 -15.90
N THR A 131 2.14 -3.88 -15.67
CA THR A 131 1.30 -5.00 -15.27
C THR A 131 1.64 -5.49 -13.87
N LEU A 132 0.61 -5.65 -13.07
CA LEU A 132 0.66 -6.26 -11.74
C LEU A 132 -0.02 -7.61 -11.82
N THR A 133 0.60 -8.67 -11.29
CA THR A 133 -0.04 -10.00 -11.24
C THR A 133 0.17 -10.65 -9.88
N ALA A 134 -0.84 -11.38 -9.42
CA ALA A 134 -0.72 -12.24 -8.25
C ALA A 134 0.34 -13.32 -8.50
N LEU A 135 1.19 -13.61 -7.51
CA LEU A 135 1.97 -14.84 -7.56
C LEU A 135 1.00 -16.02 -7.40
N GLY A 136 0.81 -16.76 -8.50
CA GLY A 136 -0.12 -17.89 -8.56
C GLY A 136 0.17 -18.97 -7.50
N CYS A 137 -0.86 -19.74 -7.15
CA CYS A 137 -0.77 -20.76 -6.11
C CYS A 137 -0.74 -22.16 -6.72
N GLY A 138 0.31 -22.94 -6.42
CA GLY A 138 0.46 -24.31 -6.91
C GLY A 138 -0.54 -25.30 -6.30
N SER A 139 -0.83 -25.20 -5.00
CA SER A 139 -1.90 -25.93 -4.29
C SER A 139 -1.82 -25.63 -2.79
N GLY A 140 -2.90 -25.14 -2.17
CA GLY A 140 -2.96 -24.85 -0.72
C GLY A 140 -2.73 -23.38 -0.36
N TRP A 141 -2.69 -23.09 0.95
CA TRP A 141 -2.55 -21.76 1.54
C TRP A 141 -1.56 -20.87 0.79
N CYS A 142 -2.01 -19.69 0.36
CA CYS A 142 -1.13 -18.74 -0.31
C CYS A 142 -1.57 -17.31 -0.06
N LEU A 143 -0.73 -16.61 0.70
CA LEU A 143 -0.89 -15.20 1.04
C LEU A 143 -0.98 -14.30 -0.20
N THR A 144 -0.43 -14.74 -1.32
CA THR A 144 -0.35 -13.98 -2.58
C THR A 144 -1.55 -14.14 -3.49
N HIS A 145 -2.51 -15.02 -3.18
CA HIS A 145 -3.71 -15.15 -4.00
C HIS A 145 -4.60 -13.91 -3.88
N TRP A 146 -5.09 -13.40 -4.98
CA TRP A 146 -6.01 -12.26 -4.96
C TRP A 146 -7.44 -12.75 -5.06
N THR A 147 -8.30 -12.25 -4.18
CA THR A 147 -9.76 -12.40 -4.24
C THR A 147 -10.36 -11.01 -4.38
N LEU A 148 -9.96 -10.30 -5.44
CA LEU A 148 -10.50 -8.99 -5.80
C LEU A 148 -11.85 -9.13 -6.52
N SER A 149 -12.59 -8.03 -6.61
CA SER A 149 -13.88 -8.00 -7.34
C SER A 149 -13.71 -8.53 -8.77
N GLY A 150 -14.64 -9.37 -9.22
CA GLY A 150 -14.60 -9.97 -10.56
C GLY A 150 -13.53 -11.05 -10.75
N GLY A 151 -12.82 -11.48 -9.70
CA GLY A 151 -11.78 -12.51 -9.81
C GLY A 151 -10.49 -12.03 -10.49
N ILE A 152 -10.24 -10.73 -10.45
CA ILE A 152 -9.06 -10.10 -11.08
C ILE A 152 -7.77 -10.64 -10.46
N GLN A 153 -6.87 -11.12 -11.33
CA GLN A 153 -5.52 -11.58 -10.96
C GLN A 153 -4.40 -10.77 -11.64
N THR A 154 -4.75 -9.92 -12.62
CA THR A 154 -3.82 -9.06 -13.35
C THR A 154 -4.40 -7.66 -13.44
N ILE A 155 -3.59 -6.64 -13.18
CA ILE A 155 -3.98 -5.24 -13.14
C ILE A 155 -3.08 -4.45 -14.07
N GLY A 156 -3.66 -3.56 -14.87
CA GLY A 156 -2.92 -2.53 -15.59
C GLY A 156 -2.82 -1.28 -14.74
N ILE A 157 -1.61 -0.77 -14.54
CA ILE A 157 -1.36 0.51 -13.84
C ILE A 157 -0.62 1.43 -14.80
N VAL A 158 -1.03 2.69 -14.85
CA VAL A 158 -0.33 3.71 -15.63
C VAL A 158 0.46 4.58 -14.67
N VAL A 159 1.78 4.44 -14.70
CA VAL A 159 2.70 5.28 -13.93
C VAL A 159 2.76 6.65 -14.61
N PRO A 160 2.44 7.75 -13.90
CA PRO A 160 2.48 9.09 -14.47
C PRO A 160 3.92 9.47 -14.84
N PRO A 161 4.11 10.42 -15.78
CA PRO A 161 5.42 10.99 -16.03
C PRO A 161 6.01 11.54 -14.73
N THR A 162 7.26 11.21 -14.43
CA THR A 162 8.02 11.92 -13.40
C THR A 162 8.06 13.38 -13.83
N GLY A 163 7.37 14.26 -13.10
CA GLY A 163 7.27 15.67 -13.48
C GLY A 163 8.65 16.22 -13.76
N ALA A 164 8.81 16.91 -14.89
CA ALA A 164 9.99 17.76 -15.09
C ALA A 164 10.10 18.67 -13.86
N PRO A 165 11.32 19.03 -13.41
CA PRO A 165 11.49 19.98 -12.31
C PRO A 165 10.61 21.19 -12.61
N VAL A 166 9.52 21.36 -11.86
CA VAL A 166 8.69 22.54 -11.99
C VAL A 166 9.61 23.69 -11.63
N PRO A 167 9.91 24.62 -12.55
CA PRO A 167 10.76 25.76 -12.22
C PRO A 167 10.19 26.38 -10.95
N GLU A 168 11.03 26.47 -9.91
CA GLU A 168 10.62 27.04 -8.64
C GLU A 168 9.86 28.33 -8.94
N PRO A 169 8.66 28.52 -8.37
CA PRO A 169 7.82 29.62 -8.78
C PRO A 169 8.61 30.90 -8.59
N GLY A 170 8.66 31.73 -9.65
CA GLY A 170 9.47 32.95 -9.71
C GLY A 170 9.21 33.93 -8.58
N THR A 171 8.26 33.65 -7.68
CA THR A 171 8.05 34.27 -6.37
C THR A 171 9.32 34.37 -5.53
N ILE A 172 10.25 33.40 -5.54
CA ILE A 172 11.52 33.56 -4.78
C ILE A 172 12.38 34.65 -5.41
N VAL A 173 12.50 34.65 -6.74
CA VAL A 173 13.25 35.66 -7.50
C VAL A 173 12.57 37.04 -7.41
N LEU A 174 11.24 37.09 -7.45
CA LEU A 174 10.43 38.30 -7.34
C LEU A 174 10.45 38.86 -5.92
N MET A 175 10.40 38.00 -4.90
CA MET A 175 10.55 38.38 -3.49
C MET A 175 11.97 38.90 -3.23
N GLY A 176 12.99 38.20 -3.72
CA GLY A 176 14.39 38.62 -3.60
C GLY A 176 14.65 39.97 -4.28
N SER A 177 14.21 40.14 -5.53
CA SER A 177 14.36 41.41 -6.26
C SER A 177 13.51 42.54 -5.67
N GLY A 178 12.32 42.24 -5.16
CA GLY A 178 11.46 43.20 -4.45
C GLY A 178 12.09 43.71 -3.15
N LEU A 179 12.69 42.83 -2.35
CA LEU A 179 13.40 43.20 -1.11
C LEU A 179 14.64 44.05 -1.40
N VAL A 180 15.40 43.72 -2.45
CA VAL A 180 16.54 44.53 -2.90
C VAL A 180 16.08 45.92 -3.33
N GLY A 181 14.99 46.01 -4.13
CA GLY A 181 14.40 47.29 -4.54
C GLY A 181 13.96 48.17 -3.37
N LEU A 182 13.31 47.57 -2.36
CA LEU A 182 12.90 48.26 -1.13
C LEU A 182 14.10 48.76 -0.31
N ALA A 183 15.18 47.97 -0.20
CA ALA A 183 16.39 48.36 0.51
C ALA A 183 17.09 49.58 -0.13
N PHE A 184 17.16 49.62 -1.47
CA PHE A 184 17.72 50.77 -2.19
C PHE A 184 16.83 52.02 -2.05
N TRP A 185 15.51 51.86 -2.07
CA TRP A 185 14.60 52.99 -1.89
C TRP A 185 14.67 53.59 -0.47
N GLY A 186 14.75 52.74 0.55
CA GLY A 186 14.91 53.17 1.94
C GLY A 186 16.19 54.00 2.18
N ARG A 187 17.31 53.60 1.58
CA ARG A 187 18.59 54.35 1.66
C ARG A 187 18.48 55.74 1.03
N LYS A 188 17.81 55.86 -0.12
CA LYS A 188 17.65 57.15 -0.81
C LYS A 188 16.82 58.15 0.01
N LYS A 189 15.77 57.69 0.70
CA LYS A 189 14.97 58.55 1.59
C LYS A 189 15.69 58.95 2.87
N SER A 190 16.52 58.07 3.44
CA SER A 190 17.32 58.40 4.64
C SER A 190 18.38 59.47 4.38
N ILE A 191 18.96 59.50 3.18
CA ILE A 191 19.95 60.52 2.78
C ILE A 191 19.26 61.86 2.51
N ALA A 192 18.11 61.85 1.82
CA ALA A 192 17.34 63.07 1.52
C ALA A 192 16.70 63.73 2.76
N ALA A 193 16.48 62.97 3.85
CA ALA A 193 15.96 63.52 5.11
C ALA A 193 17.04 64.15 6.02
N LYS A 194 18.33 64.08 5.62
CA LYS A 194 19.48 64.65 6.35
C LYS A 194 20.11 65.85 5.66
N SER A 195 19.55 66.32 4.55
CA SER A 195 19.90 67.57 3.85
C SER A 195 18.85 68.63 4.10
#